data_AF-A0A3A5IFQ7-F1
#
_entry.id   AF-A0A3A5IFQ7-F1
#
_cell.length_a   1.000
_cell.length_b   1.000
_cell.length_c   1.000
_cell.angle_alpha   90.00
_cell.angle_beta   90.00
_cell.angle_gamma   90.00
#
_symmetry.space_group_name_H-M   'P 1'
#
loop_
_entity.id
_entity.type
_entity.pdbx_description
1 polymer ?
#
loop_
_entity_poly.entity_id
_entity_poly.type
_entity_poly.pdbx_seq_one_letter_code
_entity_poly.pdbx_strand_id
1 'polypeptide(L)' 'MIRAIYTGDVRYNECNVFEYDNETKMFHMINDKEISYHFDVVMNDKDFIVFVTDGETAYQVEIKNRNSATE' A
#
# COMPACT_ATOMS: atom_id res chain seq x y z
N MET A 1 -3.54 12.28 0.00
CA MET A 1 -2.65 11.31 -0.65
C MET A 1 -2.98 9.90 -0.17
N ILE A 2 -2.70 8.88 -1.00
CA ILE A 2 -2.88 7.47 -0.62
C ILE A 2 -1.50 6.88 -0.36
N ARG A 3 -1.32 6.23 0.79
CA ARG A 3 -0.08 5.55 1.15
C ARG A 3 -0.36 4.10 1.54
N ALA A 4 0.63 3.24 1.36
CA ALA A 4 0.54 1.84 1.75
C ALA A 4 1.79 1.43 2.54
N ILE A 5 1.61 0.52 3.50
CA ILE A 5 2.68 -0.10 4.25
C ILE A 5 2.71 -1.57 3.87
N TYR A 6 3.87 -2.06 3.43
CA TYR A 6 4.07 -3.50 3.19
C TYR A 6 4.50 -4.20 4.48
N THR A 7 3.73 -5.19 4.91
CA THR A 7 3.94 -5.95 6.17
C THR A 7 4.42 -7.38 5.96
N GLY A 8 4.49 -7.84 4.70
CA GLY A 8 5.02 -9.17 4.35
C GLY A 8 6.55 -9.28 4.45
N ASP A 9 7.26 -8.15 4.60
CA ASP A 9 8.72 -8.16 4.81
C ASP A 9 9.06 -8.35 6.29
N VAL A 10 9.75 -9.45 6.60
CA VAL A 10 10.20 -9.81 7.97
C VAL A 10 11.41 -8.98 8.44
N ARG A 11 11.94 -8.07 7.62
CA ARG A 11 13.06 -7.20 8.00
C ARG A 11 12.57 -6.12 8.97
N TYR A 12 12.67 -6.40 10.27
CA TYR A 12 12.21 -5.57 11.39
C TYR A 12 12.73 -4.13 11.46
N ASN A 13 13.77 -3.77 10.70
CA ASN A 13 14.42 -2.47 10.83
C ASN A 13 13.80 -1.37 9.96
N GLU A 14 12.95 -1.71 9.00
CA GLU A 14 12.40 -0.73 8.05
C GLU A 14 10.92 -0.99 7.78
N CYS A 15 10.12 0.06 7.90
CA CYS A 15 8.72 0.05 7.51
C CYS A 15 8.64 0.60 6.08
N ASN A 16 8.38 -0.28 5.11
CA ASN A 16 8.32 0.07 3.70
C ASN A 16 7.04 0.85 3.41
N VAL A 17 7.17 2.19 3.32
CA VAL A 17 6.06 3.09 2.99
C VAL A 17 6.08 3.41 1.51
N PHE A 18 4.92 3.22 0.88
CA PHE A 18 4.66 3.52 -0.51
C PHE A 18 3.67 4.67 -0.63
N GLU A 19 3.82 5.49 -1.67
CA GLU A 19 2.92 6.57 -2.01
C GLU A 19 2.35 6.37 -3.41
N TYR A 20 1.03 6.54 -3.54
CA TYR A 20 0.33 6.37 -4.81
C TYR A 20 0.52 7.58 -5.71
N ASP A 21 1.01 7.32 -6.91
CA ASP A 21 1.03 8.25 -8.03
C ASP A 21 -0.15 7.97 -8.97
N ASN A 22 -1.05 8.95 -9.06
CA ASN A 22 -2.24 8.85 -9.88
C ASN A 22 -1.96 8.97 -11.39
N GLU A 23 -0.82 9.52 -11.80
CA GLU A 23 -0.43 9.61 -13.21
C GLU A 23 0.02 8.25 -13.74
N THR A 24 0.92 7.59 -13.00
CA THR A 24 1.48 6.29 -13.39
C THR A 24 0.66 5.09 -12.92
N LYS A 25 -0.32 5.30 -12.02
CA LYS A 25 -1.12 4.24 -11.37
C LYS A 25 -0.26 3.25 -10.56
N MET A 26 0.83 3.76 -9.99
CA MET A 26 1.82 2.99 -9.24
C MET A 26 1.96 3.53 -7.81
N PHE A 27 2.24 2.62 -6.89
CA PHE A 27 2.72 2.92 -5.55
C PHE A 27 4.24 2.88 -5.57
N HIS A 28 4.89 4.00 -5.32
CA HIS A 28 6.36 4.10 -5.27
C HIS A 28 6.82 4.13 -3.83
N MET A 29 7.85 3.35 -3.47
CA MET A 29 8.43 3.45 -2.15
C MET A 29 9.05 4.84 -1.96
N ILE A 30 8.78 5.46 -0.81
CA ILE A 30 9.23 6.83 -0.54
C ILE A 30 10.76 6.92 -0.50
N ASN A 31 11.41 5.92 0.10
CA ASN A 31 12.86 5.90 0.29
C ASN A 31 13.64 5.30 -0.90
N ASP A 32 12.99 4.52 -1.76
CA ASP A 32 13.60 3.90 -2.94
C ASP A 32 12.59 3.80 -4.09
N LYS A 33 12.59 4.79 -4.98
CA LYS A 33 11.61 4.87 -6.08
C LYS A 33 11.76 3.79 -7.16
N GLU A 34 12.85 3.02 -7.15
CA GLU A 34 12.99 1.86 -8.04
C GLU A 34 12.04 0.73 -7.61
N ILE A 35 11.63 0.69 -6.34
CA ILE A 35 10.66 -0.27 -5.82
C ILE A 35 9.26 0.32 -5.96
N SER A 36 8.46 -0.29 -6.83
CA SER A 36 7.07 0.13 -7.05
C SER A 36 6.13 -1.05 -7.31
N TYR A 37 4.85 -0.84 -7.02
CA TYR A 37 3.79 -1.81 -7.24
C TYR A 37 2.61 -1.17 -7.96
N HIS A 38 1.94 -1.92 -8.84
CA HIS A 38 0.68 -1.47 -9.42
C HIS A 38 -0.40 -1.30 -8.36
N PHE A 39 -1.31 -0.36 -8.59
CA PHE A 39 -2.48 -0.13 -7.74
C PHE A 39 -3.22 -1.43 -7.37
N ASP A 40 -3.49 -2.28 -8.35
CA ASP A 40 -4.23 -3.52 -8.14
C ASP A 40 -3.49 -4.53 -7.26
N VAL A 41 -2.14 -4.51 -7.25
CA VAL A 41 -1.36 -5.38 -6.36
C VAL A 41 -1.56 -4.95 -4.92
N VAL A 42 -1.36 -3.67 -4.64
CA VAL A 42 -1.50 -3.10 -3.29
C VAL A 42 -2.93 -3.22 -2.76
N MET A 43 -3.93 -3.10 -3.63
CA MET A 43 -5.35 -3.14 -3.23
C MET A 43 -5.95 -4.54 -3.14
N ASN A 44 -5.25 -5.60 -3.57
CA ASN A 44 -5.77 -6.98 -3.47
C ASN A 44 -4.93 -7.88 -2.57
N ASP A 45 -3.77 -7.40 -2.14
CA ASP A 45 -2.86 -8.14 -1.28
C ASP A 45 -3.07 -7.73 0.20
N LYS A 46 -3.33 -8.74 1.03
CA LYS A 46 -3.57 -8.60 2.48
C LYS A 46 -2.32 -8.18 3.25
N ASP A 47 -1.14 -8.30 2.65
CA ASP A 47 0.12 -7.91 3.25
C ASP A 47 0.35 -6.38 3.15
N PHE A 48 -0.51 -5.66 2.44
CA PHE A 48 -0.53 -4.20 2.42
C PHE A 48 -1.61 -3.61 3.32
N ILE A 49 -1.22 -2.60 4.09
CA ILE A 49 -2.14 -1.75 4.85
C ILE A 49 -2.19 -0.39 4.18
N VAL A 50 -3.37 0.03 3.71
CA VAL A 50 -3.57 1.27 2.97
C VAL A 50 -4.16 2.36 3.85
N PHE A 51 -3.67 3.58 3.65
CA PHE A 51 -4.09 4.79 4.36
C PHE A 51 -4.43 5.90 3.37
N VAL A 52 -5.44 6.70 3.73
CA VAL A 52 -5.66 8.02 3.16
C VAL A 52 -5.19 9.05 4.17
N THR A 53 -4.33 9.97 3.75
CA THR A 53 -3.81 11.03 4.62
C THR A 53 -3.83 12.39 3.96
N ASP A 54 -4.02 13.44 4.76
CA ASP A 54 -3.92 14.85 4.37
C ASP A 54 -2.54 15.45 4.71
N GLY A 55 -1.63 14.68 5.32
CA GLY A 55 -0.32 15.11 5.78
C GLY A 55 -0.23 15.30 7.31
N GLU A 56 -1.36 15.45 8.01
CA GLU A 56 -1.41 15.58 9.46
C GLU A 56 -2.06 14.36 10.11
N THR A 57 -3.14 13.87 9.51
CA THR A 57 -3.90 12.72 9.99
C THR A 57 -3.92 11.62 8.93
N ALA A 58 -3.85 10.37 9.37
CA ALA A 58 -3.97 9.19 8.52
C ALA A 58 -5.18 8.35 8.93
N TYR A 59 -5.99 7.97 7.94
CA TYR A 59 -7.15 7.10 8.11
C TYR A 59 -6.86 5.79 7.39
N GLN A 60 -6.85 4.67 8.13
CA GLN A 60 -6.72 3.36 7.54
C GLN A 60 -7.96 3.05 6.70
N VAL A 61 -7.75 2.52 5.50
CA VAL A 61 -8.80 2.09 4.59
C VAL A 61 -9.00 0.58 4.78
N GLU A 62 -10.25 0.18 5.02
CA GLU A 62 -10.61 -1.24 5.01
C GLU A 62 -10.74 -1.71 3.55
N ILE A 63 -9.81 -2.55 3.12
CA ILE A 63 -9.81 -3.10 1.77
C ILE A 63 -10.66 -4.37 1.79
N LYS A 64 -11.87 -4.29 1.21
CA LYS A 64 -12.73 -5.46 1.05
C LYS A 64 -12.20 -6.32 -0.10
N ASN A 65 -11.35 -7.29 0.22
CA ASN A 65 -10.90 -8.28 -0.74
C ASN A 65 -12.10 -9.02 -1.34
N ARG A 66 -12.25 -8.98 -2.66
CA ARG A 66 -13.33 -9.67 -3.39
C ARG A 66 -13.14 -11.19 -3.48
N ASN A 67 -12.14 -11.74 -2.80
CA ASN A 67 -11.90 -13.18 -2.69
C ASN A 67 -12.50 -13.71 -1.37
N SER A 68 -13.82 -13.61 -1.27
CA SER A 68 -14.64 -14.51 -0.44
C SER A 68 -15.57 -15.28 -1.39
N ALA A 69 -15.00 -15.93 -2.39
CA ALA A 69 -15.72 -16.88 -3.23
C ALA A 69 -15.20 -18.28 -2.86
N THR A 70 -15.93 -18.90 -1.93
CA THR A 70 -16.21 -20.35 -1.83
C THR A 70 -15.07 -21.32 -2.16
N GLU A 71 -14.56 -21.96 -1.11
CA GLU A 71 -14.39 -23.42 -1.09
C GLU A 71 -15.38 -24.03 -0.09
#